data_AF-A0A965B5B5-F1
#
_entry.id   AF-A0A965B5B5-F1
#
_cell.length_a   1.000
_cell.length_b   1.000
_cell.length_c   1.000
_cell.angle_alpha   90.00
_cell.angle_beta   90.00
_cell.angle_gamma   90.00
#
_symmetry.space_group_name_H-M   'P 1'
#
loop_
_entity.id
_entity.type
_entity.pdbx_description
1 polymer ?
#
loop_
_entity_poly.entity_id
_entity_poly.type
_entity_poly.pdbx_seq_one_letter_code
_entity_poly.pdbx_strand_id
1 'polypeptide(L)'
;DYDLNGNVIGVTKYATDITAERAVKMQSADIAASTAAAVEEMNASINEISRSLQVSQSNSLALKKSANSTTKVIGDLVASSETMEKTVEFVYTIADQINLLALNAAVEAARAGEAGKGFAVVAGEVKNLANSATTFTQAIAKEIETIKVINQKITQNMDGIIGSVASLNNDTETIASAVTQQAAVSNDIAHRMAQLANMVAMND
;
A
#
# COMPACT_ATOMS: atom_id res chain seq x y z
N ASP A 1 -56.45 -17.30 55.02
CA ASP A 1 -57.17 -18.42 54.38
C ASP A 1 -56.21 -19.42 53.81
N TYR A 2 -56.56 -20.71 53.92
CA TYR A 2 -55.83 -21.87 53.40
C TYR A 2 -56.75 -22.66 52.45
N ASP A 3 -56.23 -23.21 51.35
CA ASP A 3 -57.01 -23.98 50.38
C ASP A 3 -57.34 -25.38 50.94
N LEU A 4 -58.15 -26.15 50.21
CA LEU A 4 -58.54 -27.51 50.58
C LEU A 4 -57.34 -28.49 50.71
N ASN A 5 -56.14 -28.08 50.27
CA ASN A 5 -54.91 -28.84 50.37
C ASN A 5 -53.96 -28.29 51.47
N GLY A 6 -54.41 -27.32 52.27
CA GLY A 6 -53.63 -26.74 53.36
C GLY A 6 -52.61 -25.68 52.93
N ASN A 7 -52.70 -25.14 51.71
CA ASN A 7 -51.83 -24.06 51.24
C ASN A 7 -52.43 -22.69 51.55
N VAL A 8 -51.65 -21.77 52.09
CA VAL A 8 -52.10 -20.41 52.42
C VAL A 8 -52.46 -19.63 51.12
N ILE A 9 -53.69 -19.13 50.96
CA ILE A 9 -54.23 -18.59 49.68
C ILE A 9 -54.19 -17.06 49.52
N GLY A 10 -53.90 -16.31 50.59
CA GLY A 10 -53.99 -14.83 50.58
C GLY A 10 -52.64 -14.15 50.73
N VAL A 11 -52.27 -13.81 51.97
CA VAL A 11 -51.11 -12.95 52.29
C VAL A 11 -49.76 -13.54 51.85
N THR A 12 -49.54 -14.84 52.02
CA THR A 12 -48.30 -15.50 51.59
C THR A 12 -48.21 -15.62 50.07
N LYS A 13 -49.32 -15.85 49.36
CA LYS A 13 -49.34 -15.86 47.89
C LYS A 13 -48.98 -14.47 47.35
N TYR A 14 -49.62 -13.42 47.88
CA TYR A 14 -49.25 -12.04 47.55
C TYR A 14 -47.79 -11.72 47.91
N ALA A 15 -47.29 -12.16 49.06
CA ALA A 15 -45.89 -11.95 49.45
C ALA A 15 -44.90 -12.71 48.53
N THR A 16 -45.22 -13.93 48.11
CA THR A 16 -44.42 -14.71 47.16
C THR A 16 -44.42 -14.07 45.77
N ASP A 17 -45.57 -13.61 45.28
CA ASP A 17 -45.68 -12.93 43.98
C ASP A 17 -44.91 -11.58 43.98
N ILE A 18 -45.01 -10.79 45.06
CA ILE A 18 -44.25 -9.53 45.24
C ILE A 18 -42.73 -9.80 45.30
N THR A 19 -42.32 -10.88 45.95
CA THR A 19 -40.90 -11.26 46.02
C THR A 19 -40.35 -11.67 44.65
N ALA A 20 -41.14 -12.40 43.87
CA ALA A 20 -40.78 -12.79 42.51
C ALA A 20 -40.71 -11.57 41.57
N GLU A 21 -41.69 -10.66 41.64
CA GLU A 21 -41.70 -9.42 40.85
C GLU A 21 -40.47 -8.54 41.16
N ARG A 22 -40.13 -8.39 42.44
CA ARG A 22 -38.95 -7.63 42.87
C ARG A 22 -37.65 -8.27 42.40
N ALA A 23 -37.55 -9.59 42.42
CA ALA A 23 -36.38 -10.31 41.90
C ALA A 23 -36.19 -10.07 40.39
N VAL A 24 -37.27 -10.12 39.60
CA VAL A 24 -37.25 -9.82 38.15
C VAL A 24 -36.87 -8.35 37.89
N LYS A 25 -37.36 -7.40 38.69
CA LYS A 25 -36.98 -5.98 38.61
C LYS A 25 -35.48 -5.78 38.88
N MET A 26 -34.96 -6.35 39.96
CA MET A 26 -33.53 -6.26 40.30
C MET A 26 -32.66 -6.86 39.21
N GLN A 27 -33.04 -8.03 38.69
CA GLN A 27 -32.34 -8.66 37.57
C GLN A 27 -32.39 -7.80 36.29
N SER A 28 -33.52 -7.16 36.02
CA SER A 28 -33.68 -6.27 34.86
C SER A 28 -32.82 -5.01 34.98
N ALA A 29 -32.71 -4.44 36.19
CA ALA A 29 -31.81 -3.31 36.46
C ALA A 29 -30.33 -3.70 36.30
N ASP A 30 -29.94 -4.87 36.77
CA ASP A 30 -28.57 -5.38 36.62
C ASP A 30 -28.21 -5.65 35.15
N ILE A 31 -29.13 -6.24 34.37
CA ILE A 31 -28.98 -6.40 32.92
C ILE A 31 -28.89 -5.04 32.22
N ALA A 32 -29.73 -4.06 32.61
CA ALA A 32 -29.69 -2.73 32.03
C ALA A 32 -28.36 -2.02 32.30
N ALA A 33 -27.86 -2.09 33.55
CA ALA A 33 -26.59 -1.48 33.95
C ALA A 33 -25.39 -2.14 33.26
N SER A 34 -25.33 -3.46 33.24
CA SER A 34 -24.26 -4.21 32.57
C SER A 34 -24.27 -3.99 31.05
N THR A 35 -25.45 -3.92 30.42
CA THR A 35 -25.59 -3.62 28.99
C THR A 35 -25.17 -2.18 28.70
N ALA A 36 -25.52 -1.21 29.56
CA ALA A 36 -25.08 0.17 29.40
C ALA A 36 -23.55 0.31 29.46
N ALA A 37 -22.90 -0.38 30.40
CA ALA A 37 -21.44 -0.43 30.49
C ALA A 37 -20.81 -1.04 29.22
N ALA A 38 -21.36 -2.15 28.71
CA ALA A 38 -20.90 -2.75 27.46
C ALA A 38 -21.05 -1.81 26.24
N VAL A 39 -22.11 -0.98 26.23
CA VAL A 39 -22.32 0.03 25.18
C VAL A 39 -21.33 1.19 25.31
N GLU A 40 -20.97 1.62 26.52
CA GLU A 40 -19.91 2.62 26.71
C GLU A 40 -18.56 2.12 26.16
N GLU A 41 -18.21 0.86 26.45
CA GLU A 41 -17.02 0.23 25.89
C GLU A 41 -17.09 0.12 24.36
N MET A 42 -18.24 -0.28 23.81
CA MET A 42 -18.45 -0.35 22.35
C MET A 42 -18.28 1.02 21.68
N ASN A 43 -18.79 2.10 22.30
CA ASN A 43 -18.60 3.46 21.80
C ASN A 43 -17.12 3.89 21.85
N ALA A 44 -16.38 3.49 22.88
CA ALA A 44 -14.94 3.74 22.95
C ALA A 44 -14.20 3.04 21.79
N SER A 45 -14.51 1.76 21.53
CA SER A 45 -13.94 1.03 20.39
C SER A 45 -14.31 1.64 19.04
N ILE A 46 -15.57 2.08 18.85
CA ILE A 46 -16.03 2.77 17.64
C ILE A 46 -15.21 4.05 17.37
N ASN A 47 -14.95 4.84 18.41
CA ASN A 47 -14.13 6.05 18.29
C ASN A 47 -12.67 5.73 17.94
N GLU A 48 -12.11 4.67 18.52
CA GLU A 48 -10.76 4.22 18.21
C GLU A 48 -10.62 3.70 16.76
N ILE A 49 -11.60 2.92 16.29
CA ILE A 49 -11.66 2.47 14.90
C ILE A 49 -11.78 3.66 13.96
N SER A 50 -12.66 4.62 14.27
CA SER A 50 -12.83 5.85 13.48
C SER A 50 -11.53 6.64 13.34
N ARG A 51 -10.78 6.79 14.44
CA ARG A 51 -9.45 7.42 14.43
C ARG A 51 -8.45 6.61 13.58
N SER A 52 -8.47 5.29 13.72
CA SER A 52 -7.59 4.39 12.95
C SER A 52 -7.86 4.48 11.44
N LEU A 53 -9.13 4.62 11.03
CA LEU A 53 -9.51 4.81 9.63
C LEU A 53 -8.98 6.14 9.07
N GLN A 54 -9.05 7.23 9.83
CA GLN A 54 -8.47 8.52 9.41
C GLN A 54 -6.96 8.44 9.22
N VAL A 55 -6.26 7.74 10.12
CA VAL A 55 -4.82 7.48 9.98
C VAL A 55 -4.54 6.62 8.74
N SER A 56 -5.31 5.54 8.53
CA SER A 56 -5.19 4.69 7.34
C SER A 56 -5.36 5.48 6.03
N GLN A 57 -6.34 6.38 5.98
CA GLN A 57 -6.61 7.21 4.80
C GLN A 57 -5.47 8.20 4.54
N SER A 58 -4.93 8.85 5.59
CA SER A 58 -3.78 9.75 5.43
C SER A 58 -2.52 9.01 4.97
N ASN A 59 -2.27 7.81 5.49
CA ASN A 59 -1.18 6.93 5.05
C ASN A 59 -1.35 6.52 3.58
N SER A 60 -2.58 6.20 3.16
CA SER A 60 -2.92 5.84 1.77
C SER A 60 -2.60 6.96 0.79
N LEU A 61 -2.95 8.21 1.15
CA LEU A 61 -2.63 9.39 0.35
C LEU A 61 -1.11 9.62 0.26
N ALA A 62 -0.38 9.44 1.37
CA ALA A 62 1.07 9.55 1.40
C ALA A 62 1.74 8.49 0.50
N LEU A 63 1.27 7.23 0.57
CA LEU A 63 1.75 6.14 -0.28
C LEU A 63 1.50 6.42 -1.76
N LYS A 64 0.29 6.87 -2.12
CA LYS A 64 -0.04 7.24 -3.51
C LYS A 64 0.87 8.36 -4.03
N LYS A 65 1.13 9.38 -3.21
CA LYS A 65 2.05 10.47 -3.56
C LYS A 65 3.48 9.95 -3.76
N SER A 66 3.95 9.07 -2.89
CA SER A 66 5.27 8.46 -2.99
C SER A 66 5.40 7.61 -4.27
N ALA A 67 4.42 6.74 -4.56
CA ALA A 67 4.40 5.92 -5.77
C ALA A 67 4.41 6.78 -7.05
N ASN A 68 3.62 7.86 -7.09
CA ASN A 68 3.62 8.80 -8.21
C ASN A 68 4.97 9.51 -8.38
N SER A 69 5.59 9.93 -7.27
CA SER A 69 6.91 10.55 -7.30
C SER A 69 7.98 9.59 -7.83
N THR A 70 7.95 8.33 -7.39
CA THR A 70 8.85 7.28 -7.88
C THR A 70 8.66 7.04 -9.37
N THR A 71 7.40 6.97 -9.84
CA THR A 71 7.07 6.82 -11.26
C THR A 71 7.63 7.96 -12.11
N LYS A 72 7.57 9.20 -11.60
CA LYS A 72 8.18 10.35 -12.28
C LYS A 72 9.71 10.21 -12.41
N VAL A 73 10.39 9.84 -11.32
CA VAL A 73 11.86 9.66 -11.33
C VAL A 73 12.28 8.55 -12.30
N ILE A 74 11.48 7.47 -12.39
CA ILE A 74 11.71 6.41 -13.38
C ILE A 74 11.54 6.94 -14.81
N GLY A 75 10.55 7.80 -15.05
CA GLY A 75 10.39 8.48 -16.34
C GLY A 75 11.61 9.31 -16.73
N ASP A 76 12.17 10.07 -15.79
CA ASP A 76 13.40 10.84 -16.00
C ASP A 76 14.60 9.91 -16.30
N LEU A 77 14.69 8.76 -15.62
CA LEU A 77 15.72 7.77 -15.87
C LEU A 77 15.60 7.11 -17.25
N VAL A 78 14.39 6.83 -17.72
CA VAL A 78 14.14 6.32 -19.08
C VAL A 78 14.62 7.33 -20.13
N ALA A 79 14.26 8.61 -19.98
CA ALA A 79 14.72 9.66 -20.90
C ALA A 79 16.26 9.82 -20.89
N SER A 80 16.88 9.67 -19.73
CA SER A 80 18.34 9.67 -19.59
C SER A 80 18.97 8.48 -20.31
N SER A 81 18.41 7.27 -20.14
CA SER A 81 18.86 6.06 -20.85
C SER A 81 18.78 6.20 -22.38
N GLU A 82 17.70 6.79 -22.91
CA GLU A 82 17.57 7.07 -24.36
C GLU A 82 18.66 8.05 -24.87
N THR A 83 19.03 9.02 -24.03
CA THR A 83 20.11 9.96 -24.37
C THR A 83 21.48 9.27 -24.34
N MET A 84 21.69 8.34 -23.40
CA MET A 84 22.88 7.51 -23.35
C MET A 84 22.98 6.60 -24.58
N GLU A 85 21.89 5.98 -25.03
CA GLU A 85 21.87 5.16 -26.27
C GLU A 85 22.37 5.94 -27.48
N LYS A 86 21.87 7.17 -27.69
CA LYS A 86 22.32 8.04 -28.79
C LYS A 86 23.81 8.38 -28.69
N THR A 87 24.30 8.61 -27.47
CA THR A 87 25.72 8.89 -27.24
C THR A 87 26.59 7.67 -27.55
N VAL A 88 26.14 6.48 -27.13
CA VAL A 88 26.80 5.20 -27.40
C VAL A 88 26.82 4.91 -28.90
N GLU A 89 25.72 5.12 -29.62
CA GLU A 89 25.65 4.97 -31.07
C GLU A 89 26.62 5.93 -31.81
N PHE A 90 26.73 7.17 -31.33
CA PHE A 90 27.67 8.14 -31.88
C PHE A 90 29.13 7.70 -31.67
N VAL A 91 29.48 7.23 -30.46
CA VAL A 91 30.83 6.71 -30.17
C VAL A 91 31.14 5.46 -31.01
N TYR A 92 30.16 4.57 -31.20
CA TYR A 92 30.29 3.41 -32.06
C TYR A 92 30.63 3.82 -33.49
N THR A 93 29.92 4.81 -34.03
CA THR A 93 30.16 5.35 -35.37
C THR A 93 31.56 5.95 -35.50
N ILE A 94 32.04 6.68 -34.48
CA ILE A 94 33.41 7.21 -34.46
C ILE A 94 34.44 6.07 -34.46
N ALA A 95 34.26 5.06 -33.61
CA ALA A 95 35.18 3.94 -33.52
C ALA A 95 35.27 3.18 -34.85
N ASP A 96 34.14 2.96 -35.53
CA ASP A 96 34.11 2.32 -36.84
C ASP A 96 34.79 3.15 -37.93
N GLN A 97 34.60 4.47 -37.93
CA GLN A 97 35.32 5.38 -38.83
C GLN A 97 36.84 5.35 -38.59
N ILE A 98 37.28 5.37 -37.32
CA ILE A 98 38.70 5.26 -36.96
C ILE A 98 39.27 3.93 -37.44
N ASN A 99 38.52 2.83 -37.28
CA ASN A 99 38.92 1.50 -37.76
C ASN A 99 39.12 1.50 -39.30
N LEU A 100 38.21 2.14 -40.04
CA LEU A 100 38.31 2.26 -41.50
C LEU A 100 39.50 3.14 -41.93
N LEU A 101 39.72 4.27 -41.23
CA LEU A 101 40.90 5.12 -41.42
C LEU A 101 42.22 4.36 -41.17
N ALA A 102 42.28 3.57 -40.09
CA ALA A 102 43.43 2.75 -39.75
C ALA A 102 43.68 1.66 -40.80
N LEU A 103 42.62 1.05 -41.35
CA LEU A 103 42.72 0.10 -42.44
C LEU A 103 43.32 0.75 -43.70
N ASN A 104 42.83 1.93 -44.09
CA ASN A 104 43.37 2.67 -45.24
C ASN A 104 44.85 3.02 -45.03
N ALA A 105 45.22 3.44 -43.82
CA ALA A 105 46.62 3.72 -43.47
C ALA A 105 47.50 2.47 -43.55
N ALA A 106 47.00 1.30 -43.13
CA ALA A 106 47.72 0.03 -43.24
C ALA A 106 47.94 -0.38 -44.71
N VAL A 107 46.95 -0.15 -45.58
CA VAL A 107 47.06 -0.40 -47.03
C VAL A 107 48.12 0.50 -47.65
N GLU A 108 48.12 1.80 -47.34
CA GLU A 108 49.09 2.74 -47.90
C GLU A 108 50.51 2.49 -47.35
N ALA A 109 50.62 2.08 -46.07
CA ALA A 109 51.89 1.66 -45.49
C ALA A 109 52.47 0.41 -46.19
N ALA A 110 51.62 -0.57 -46.54
CA ALA A 110 52.05 -1.73 -47.31
C ALA A 110 52.51 -1.35 -48.73
N ARG A 111 51.84 -0.38 -49.35
CA ARG A 111 52.19 0.14 -50.68
C ARG A 111 53.52 0.90 -50.71
N ALA A 112 53.88 1.56 -49.60
CA ALA A 112 55.18 2.21 -49.43
C ALA A 112 56.35 1.24 -49.20
N GLY A 113 56.09 -0.07 -49.04
CA GLY A 113 57.12 -1.10 -48.87
C GLY A 113 57.94 -0.90 -47.59
N GLU A 114 59.28 -0.99 -47.72
CA GLU A 114 60.20 -0.85 -46.57
C GLU A 114 60.08 0.52 -45.87
N ALA A 115 59.80 1.59 -46.60
CA ALA A 115 59.63 2.93 -46.04
C ALA A 115 58.36 3.06 -45.17
N GLY A 116 57.37 2.17 -45.35
CA GLY A 116 56.09 2.18 -44.64
C GLY A 116 56.04 1.36 -43.35
N LYS A 117 57.10 0.61 -42.99
CA LYS A 117 57.07 -0.33 -41.85
C LYS A 117 56.66 0.31 -40.52
N GLY A 118 57.17 1.50 -40.21
CA GLY A 118 56.80 2.21 -38.98
C GLY A 118 55.33 2.65 -38.97
N PHE A 119 54.83 3.13 -40.12
CA PHE A 119 53.42 3.50 -40.29
C PHE A 119 52.49 2.28 -40.19
N ALA A 120 52.92 1.11 -40.68
CA ALA A 120 52.14 -0.12 -40.59
C ALA A 120 51.90 -0.55 -39.13
N VAL A 121 52.90 -0.39 -38.26
CA VAL A 121 52.76 -0.69 -36.81
C VAL A 121 51.75 0.26 -36.17
N VAL A 122 51.86 1.57 -36.43
CA VAL A 122 50.93 2.58 -35.88
C VAL A 122 49.51 2.32 -36.37
N ALA A 123 49.32 2.02 -37.67
CA ALA A 123 48.01 1.70 -38.23
C ALA A 123 47.40 0.45 -37.58
N GLY A 124 48.21 -0.58 -37.29
CA GLY A 124 47.77 -1.77 -36.56
C GLY A 124 47.32 -1.46 -35.13
N GLU A 125 48.04 -0.60 -34.41
CA GLU A 125 47.69 -0.22 -33.04
C GLU A 125 46.41 0.61 -32.98
N VAL A 126 46.25 1.58 -33.89
CA VAL A 126 45.02 2.38 -34.01
C VAL A 126 43.82 1.49 -34.32
N LYS A 127 43.99 0.52 -35.22
CA LYS A 127 42.95 -0.47 -35.54
C LYS A 127 42.55 -1.30 -34.32
N ASN A 128 43.53 -1.77 -33.53
CA ASN A 128 43.26 -2.54 -32.31
C ASN A 128 42.52 -1.70 -31.26
N LEU A 129 42.91 -0.43 -31.10
CA LEU A 129 42.25 0.50 -30.19
C LEU A 129 40.80 0.78 -30.62
N ALA A 130 40.57 0.98 -31.93
CA ALA A 130 39.23 1.17 -32.49
C ALA A 130 38.32 -0.05 -32.25
N ASN A 131 38.82 -1.26 -32.49
CA ASN A 131 38.07 -2.50 -32.21
C ASN A 131 37.75 -2.66 -30.72
N SER A 132 38.69 -2.29 -29.85
CA SER A 132 38.47 -2.31 -28.40
C SER A 132 37.37 -1.32 -28.01
N ALA A 133 37.41 -0.10 -28.55
CA ALA A 133 36.38 0.91 -28.33
C ALA A 133 35.00 0.39 -28.75
N THR A 134 34.86 -0.15 -29.97
CA THR A 134 33.62 -0.77 -30.47
C THR A 134 33.07 -1.83 -29.52
N THR A 135 33.94 -2.71 -29.02
CA THR A 135 33.56 -3.78 -28.08
C THR A 135 33.04 -3.21 -26.75
N PHE A 136 33.72 -2.21 -26.20
CA PHE A 136 33.25 -1.53 -24.98
C PHE A 136 31.93 -0.79 -25.19
N THR A 137 31.76 -0.12 -26.33
CA THR A 137 30.52 0.59 -26.66
C THR A 137 29.33 -0.38 -26.75
N GLN A 138 29.52 -1.56 -27.32
CA GLN A 138 28.49 -2.61 -27.35
C GLN A 138 28.16 -3.14 -25.94
N ALA A 139 29.16 -3.31 -25.08
CA ALA A 139 28.94 -3.73 -23.69
C ALA A 139 28.11 -2.68 -22.92
N ILE A 140 28.40 -1.39 -23.10
CA ILE A 140 27.64 -0.29 -22.48
C ILE A 140 26.19 -0.28 -23.00
N ALA A 141 25.98 -0.49 -24.31
CA ALA A 141 24.63 -0.57 -24.89
C ALA A 141 23.78 -1.67 -24.21
N LYS A 142 24.39 -2.83 -23.93
CA LYS A 142 23.73 -3.94 -23.23
C LYS A 142 23.37 -3.60 -21.77
N GLU A 143 24.24 -2.87 -21.07
CA GLU A 143 23.96 -2.40 -19.71
C GLU A 143 22.78 -1.40 -19.69
N ILE A 144 22.71 -0.49 -20.68
CA ILE A 144 21.59 0.45 -20.80
C ILE A 144 20.27 -0.29 -21.03
N GLU A 145 20.25 -1.31 -21.87
CA GLU A 145 19.04 -2.13 -22.09
C GLU A 145 18.63 -2.87 -20.80
N THR A 146 19.61 -3.36 -20.03
CA THR A 146 19.34 -3.98 -18.73
C THR A 146 18.69 -2.99 -17.75
N ILE A 147 19.18 -1.75 -17.70
CA ILE A 147 18.58 -0.67 -16.90
C ILE A 147 17.14 -0.38 -17.33
N LYS A 148 16.86 -0.34 -18.63
CA LYS A 148 15.49 -0.14 -19.16
C LYS A 148 14.53 -1.26 -18.73
N VAL A 149 14.97 -2.52 -18.82
CA VAL A 149 14.17 -3.67 -18.36
C VAL A 149 13.89 -3.58 -16.86
N ILE A 150 14.88 -3.17 -16.05
CA ILE A 150 14.69 -2.96 -14.61
C ILE A 150 13.67 -1.84 -14.37
N ASN A 151 13.78 -0.72 -15.08
CA ASN A 151 12.85 0.40 -14.95
C ASN A 151 11.40 -0.01 -15.28
N GLN A 152 11.19 -0.80 -16.33
CA GLN A 152 9.87 -1.33 -16.68
C GLN A 152 9.26 -2.17 -15.55
N LYS A 153 10.06 -3.04 -14.91
CA LYS A 153 9.61 -3.84 -13.76
C LYS A 153 9.25 -2.95 -12.57
N ILE A 154 10.02 -1.89 -12.32
CA ILE A 154 9.71 -0.96 -11.23
C ILE A 154 8.40 -0.22 -11.51
N THR A 155 8.17 0.24 -12.74
CA THR A 155 6.89 0.85 -13.14
C THR A 155 5.71 -0.09 -12.91
N GLN A 156 5.80 -1.35 -13.35
CA GLN A 156 4.75 -2.36 -13.11
C GLN A 156 4.47 -2.56 -11.62
N ASN A 157 5.51 -2.61 -10.79
CA ASN A 157 5.34 -2.72 -9.34
C ASN A 157 4.67 -1.46 -8.75
N MET A 158 5.00 -0.27 -9.23
CA MET A 158 4.36 0.97 -8.81
C MET A 158 2.87 1.00 -9.18
N ASP A 159 2.51 0.53 -10.37
CA ASP A 159 1.11 0.38 -10.78
C ASP A 159 0.35 -0.57 -9.86
N GLY A 160 0.97 -1.69 -9.48
CA GLY A 160 0.41 -2.62 -8.48
C GLY A 160 0.22 -1.99 -7.10
N ILE A 161 1.15 -1.15 -6.65
CA ILE A 161 1.03 -0.40 -5.40
C ILE A 161 -0.13 0.60 -5.48
N ILE A 162 -0.25 1.35 -6.58
CA ILE A 162 -1.35 2.30 -6.80
C ILE A 162 -2.71 1.58 -6.78
N GLY A 163 -2.81 0.43 -7.42
CA GLY A 163 -4.00 -0.42 -7.39
C GLY A 163 -4.34 -0.91 -5.98
N SER A 164 -3.34 -1.38 -5.23
CA SER A 164 -3.53 -1.84 -3.84
C SER A 164 -4.01 -0.70 -2.92
N VAL A 165 -3.46 0.51 -3.09
CA VAL A 165 -3.91 1.71 -2.37
C VAL A 165 -5.35 2.07 -2.74
N ALA A 166 -5.76 1.91 -4.00
CA ALA A 166 -7.13 2.14 -4.41
C ALA A 166 -8.11 1.19 -3.71
N SER A 167 -7.79 -0.12 -3.68
CA SER A 167 -8.58 -1.11 -2.94
C SER A 167 -8.67 -0.78 -1.45
N LEU A 168 -7.54 -0.41 -0.83
CA LEU A 168 -7.49 -0.08 0.60
C LEU A 168 -8.35 1.15 0.95
N ASN A 169 -8.45 2.14 0.04
CA ASN A 169 -9.37 3.27 0.23
C ASN A 169 -10.85 2.82 0.19
N ASN A 170 -11.21 1.92 -0.73
CA ASN A 170 -12.56 1.37 -0.83
C ASN A 170 -12.94 0.54 0.41
N ASP A 171 -12.01 -0.26 0.91
CA ASP A 171 -12.21 -1.03 2.15
C ASP A 171 -12.39 -0.09 3.35
N THR A 172 -11.57 0.96 3.44
CA THR A 172 -11.67 2.00 4.48
C THR A 172 -13.03 2.70 4.45
N GLU A 173 -13.55 3.02 3.26
CA GLU A 173 -14.88 3.62 3.08
C GLU A 173 -16.00 2.67 3.53
N THR A 174 -15.89 1.39 3.18
CA THR A 174 -16.83 0.35 3.62
C THR A 174 -16.84 0.20 5.15
N ILE A 175 -15.66 0.17 5.77
CA ILE A 175 -15.55 0.09 7.23
C ILE A 175 -16.10 1.37 7.89
N ALA A 176 -15.81 2.56 7.34
CA ALA A 176 -16.34 3.82 7.87
C ALA A 176 -17.88 3.84 7.88
N SER A 177 -18.50 3.31 6.82
CA SER A 177 -19.96 3.15 6.77
C SER A 177 -20.47 2.19 7.87
N ALA A 178 -19.83 1.02 8.02
CA ALA A 178 -20.18 0.05 9.05
C ALA A 178 -20.03 0.61 10.47
N VAL A 179 -18.96 1.37 10.74
CA VAL A 179 -18.71 2.02 12.03
C VAL A 179 -19.78 3.08 12.33
N THR A 180 -20.20 3.84 11.32
CA THR A 180 -21.29 4.82 11.46
C THR A 180 -22.60 4.14 11.83
N GLN A 181 -22.91 3.00 11.20
CA GLN A 181 -24.08 2.19 11.53
C GLN A 181 -24.00 1.59 12.94
N GLN A 182 -22.84 1.06 13.33
CA GLN A 182 -22.61 0.55 14.69
C GLN A 182 -22.78 1.63 15.75
N ALA A 183 -22.33 2.87 15.48
CA ALA A 183 -22.51 3.99 16.40
C ALA A 183 -24.00 4.31 16.61
N ALA A 184 -24.79 4.31 15.54
CA ALA A 184 -26.24 4.53 15.63
C ALA A 184 -26.93 3.43 16.46
N VAL A 185 -26.59 2.16 16.22
CA VAL A 185 -27.15 1.02 16.98
C VAL A 185 -26.73 1.07 18.46
N SER A 186 -25.46 1.41 18.74
CA SER A 186 -24.96 1.57 20.11
C SER A 186 -25.78 2.61 20.88
N ASN A 187 -26.01 3.77 20.26
CA ASN A 187 -26.74 4.86 20.89
C ASN A 187 -28.22 4.49 21.14
N ASP A 188 -28.85 3.77 20.20
CA ASP A 188 -30.21 3.25 20.38
C ASP A 188 -30.28 2.26 21.56
N ILE A 189 -29.32 1.34 21.68
CA ILE A 189 -29.25 0.41 22.82
C ILE A 189 -29.07 1.17 24.13
N ALA A 190 -28.15 2.15 24.18
CA ALA A 190 -27.96 2.98 25.38
C ALA A 190 -29.29 3.66 25.79
N HIS A 191 -30.01 4.24 24.82
CA HIS A 191 -31.28 4.89 25.09
C HIS A 191 -32.34 3.91 25.63
N ARG A 192 -32.46 2.73 25.02
CA ARG A 192 -33.40 1.68 25.46
C ARG A 192 -33.05 1.14 26.85
N MET A 193 -31.77 1.01 27.18
CA MET A 193 -31.33 0.60 28.52
C MET A 193 -31.58 1.68 29.57
N ALA A 194 -31.39 2.96 29.24
CA ALA A 194 -31.73 4.06 30.13
C ALA A 194 -33.24 4.14 30.41
N GLN A 195 -34.06 3.92 29.37
CA GLN A 195 -35.52 3.80 29.53
C GLN A 195 -35.89 2.60 30.41
N LEU A 196 -35.25 1.44 30.21
CA LEU A 196 -35.48 0.24 31.03
C LEU A 196 -35.12 0.50 32.50
N ALA A 197 -33.96 1.10 32.77
CA ALA A 197 -33.54 1.45 34.12
C ALA A 197 -34.54 2.41 34.80
N ASN A 198 -35.04 3.40 34.06
CA ASN A 198 -36.04 4.33 34.59
C ASN A 198 -37.40 3.65 34.86
N MET A 199 -37.85 2.75 33.96
CA MET A 199 -39.07 1.97 34.17
C MET A 199 -38.98 1.05 35.40
N VAL A 200 -37.81 0.46 35.67
CA VAL A 200 -37.60 -0.33 36.89
C VAL A 200 -37.64 0.57 38.13
N ALA A 201 -37.09 1.79 38.06
CA ALA A 201 -37.05 2.74 39.18
C ALA A 201 -38.39 3.43 39.49
N MET A 202 -39.25 3.67 38.50
CA MET A 202 -40.57 4.32 38.70
C MET A 202 -41.65 3.37 39.24
N ASN A 203 -41.36 2.06 39.28
CA ASN A 203 -42.29 1.00 39.71
C ASN A 203 -41.99 0.50 41.14
N ASP A 204 -41.20 1.27 41.89
CA ASP A 204 -40.95 1.20 43.36
C ASP A 204 -41.73 2.30 44.08
#